data_AF-X0S7P5-F1
#
_entry.id   AF-X0S7P5-F1
#
_cell.length_a   1.000
_cell.length_b   1.000
_cell.length_c   1.000
_cell.angle_alpha   90.00
_cell.angle_beta   90.00
_cell.angle_gamma   90.00
#
_symmetry.space_group_name_H-M   'P 1'
#
loop_
_entity.id
_entity.type
_entity.pdbx_description
1 polymer ?
#
loop_
_entity_poly.entity_id
_entity_poly.type
_entity_poly.pdbx_seq_one_letter_code
_entity_poly.pdbx_strand_id
1 'polypeptide(L)'
;MKYTIPIRRSTITKNSNADSTSTLIPGPITTSITLSYVHPQLPADIRETYVVVGFTGLPGAYELEVCSRESDVGEIKQRLAGIGADNIEIKQSRDYQRIDHGPEPKFNFYYEDTLVQCGHCREVFSHTDLHSDYIDGGSYSDTVCPKCNAWDCVEISHERLSNEQLKTLAKVSSSSADKY
;
A
#
# COMPACT_ATOMS: atom_id res chain seq x y z
N MET A 1 8.98 -11.17 37.77
CA MET A 1 9.49 -12.43 37.18
C MET A 1 9.57 -12.19 35.69
N LYS A 2 10.69 -12.52 35.05
CA LYS A 2 10.94 -12.21 33.64
C LYS A 2 10.86 -13.46 32.79
N TYR A 3 10.08 -13.40 31.72
CA TYR A 3 9.97 -14.45 30.72
C TYR A 3 10.54 -13.95 29.39
N THR A 4 11.29 -14.81 28.72
CA THR A 4 11.73 -14.58 27.35
C THR A 4 10.98 -15.53 26.44
N ILE A 5 10.09 -15.02 25.60
CA ILE A 5 9.33 -15.83 24.65
C ILE A 5 10.27 -16.21 23.50
N PRO A 6 10.56 -17.51 23.31
CA PRO A 6 11.47 -17.96 22.26
C PRO A 6 10.82 -17.85 20.89
N ILE A 7 11.65 -17.69 19.86
CA ILE A 7 11.18 -17.77 18.47
C ILE A 7 10.89 -19.23 18.13
N ARG A 8 9.72 -19.49 17.55
CA ARG A 8 9.37 -20.80 17.02
C ARG A 8 10.21 -21.07 15.76
N ARG A 9 11.35 -21.75 15.94
CA ARG A 9 12.38 -21.94 14.90
C ARG A 9 11.84 -22.52 13.58
N SER A 10 10.84 -23.39 13.66
CA SER A 10 10.19 -24.00 12.48
C SER A 10 9.43 -23.01 11.59
N THR A 11 9.20 -21.78 12.06
CA THR A 11 8.48 -20.73 11.33
C THR A 11 9.40 -19.71 10.67
N ILE A 12 10.72 -19.82 10.90
CA ILE A 12 11.68 -18.89 10.32
C ILE A 12 11.71 -19.09 8.81
N THR A 13 11.27 -18.08 8.08
CA THR A 13 11.25 -18.06 6.62
C THR A 13 11.92 -16.79 6.11
N LYS A 14 12.57 -16.88 4.95
CA LYS A 14 13.17 -15.70 4.31
C LYS A 14 12.04 -14.80 3.83
N ASN A 15 12.14 -13.51 4.12
CA ASN A 15 11.25 -12.55 3.51
C ASN A 15 11.75 -12.24 2.09
N SER A 16 10.95 -12.54 1.07
CA SER A 16 11.28 -12.19 -0.32
C SER A 16 11.32 -10.68 -0.56
N ASN A 17 10.66 -9.93 0.32
CA ASN A 17 10.51 -8.48 0.24
C ASN A 17 11.47 -7.74 1.17
N ALA A 18 12.48 -8.44 1.72
CA ALA A 18 13.45 -7.93 2.71
C ALA A 18 14.26 -6.69 2.31
N ASP A 19 14.09 -6.19 1.09
CA ASP A 19 14.72 -4.98 0.58
C ASP A 19 13.69 -3.85 0.50
N SER A 20 14.11 -2.64 0.14
CA SER A 20 13.17 -1.54 -0.10
C SER A 20 12.23 -1.91 -1.25
N THR A 21 10.99 -2.20 -0.91
CA THR A 21 9.92 -2.39 -1.89
C THR A 21 9.39 -1.03 -2.33
N SER A 22 8.79 -0.97 -3.51
CA SER A 22 8.12 0.24 -3.99
C SER A 22 6.74 -0.11 -4.50
N THR A 23 5.77 0.74 -4.21
CA THR A 23 4.42 0.64 -4.79
C THR A 23 4.21 1.77 -5.78
N LEU A 24 3.68 1.44 -6.96
CA LEU A 24 3.21 2.43 -7.92
C LEU A 24 1.75 2.74 -7.63
N ILE A 25 1.47 4.00 -7.28
CA ILE A 25 0.12 4.49 -7.10
C ILE A 25 -0.32 5.19 -8.40
N PRO A 26 -1.43 4.76 -9.01
CA PRO A 26 -1.95 5.44 -10.19
C PRO A 26 -2.45 6.84 -9.82
N GLY A 27 -1.94 7.84 -10.52
CA GLY A 27 -2.45 9.20 -10.49
C GLY A 27 -3.74 9.36 -11.31
N PRO A 28 -4.26 10.60 -11.42
CA PRO A 28 -5.42 10.88 -12.24
C PRO A 28 -5.17 10.55 -13.72
N ILE A 29 -6.21 10.08 -14.41
CA ILE A 29 -6.16 9.97 -15.88
C ILE A 29 -6.31 11.39 -16.44
N THR A 30 -5.38 11.77 -17.31
CA THR A 30 -5.51 12.96 -18.14
C THR A 30 -5.93 12.55 -19.55
N THR A 31 -7.03 13.12 -20.02
CA THR A 31 -7.56 12.89 -21.38
C THR A 31 -7.40 14.17 -22.19
N SER A 32 -6.51 14.16 -23.19
CA SER A 32 -6.40 15.21 -24.21
C SER A 32 -7.06 14.74 -25.50
N ILE A 33 -7.84 15.60 -26.13
CA ILE A 33 -8.58 15.32 -27.34
C ILE A 33 -8.22 16.38 -28.37
N THR A 34 -7.74 15.95 -29.54
CA THR A 34 -7.52 16.81 -30.69
C THR A 34 -8.62 16.52 -31.70
N LEU A 35 -9.36 17.55 -32.13
CA LEU A 35 -10.39 17.40 -33.14
C LEU A 35 -10.30 18.42 -34.26
N SER A 36 -10.48 17.97 -35.50
CA SER A 36 -10.62 18.83 -36.67
C SER A 36 -12.10 19.14 -36.90
N TYR A 37 -12.47 20.42 -36.87
CA TYR A 37 -13.84 20.88 -36.91
C TYR A 37 -14.04 22.08 -37.82
N VAL A 38 -15.06 22.02 -38.68
CA VAL A 38 -15.37 23.02 -39.70
C VAL A 38 -16.65 23.77 -39.30
N HIS A 39 -16.57 24.54 -38.22
CA HIS A 39 -17.63 25.47 -37.82
C HIS A 39 -17.08 26.56 -36.87
N PRO A 40 -17.59 27.81 -36.93
CA PRO A 40 -17.03 28.93 -36.16
C PRO A 40 -17.15 28.79 -34.63
N GLN A 41 -18.04 27.93 -34.13
CA GLN A 41 -18.18 27.67 -32.69
C GLN A 41 -18.57 26.22 -32.43
N LEU A 42 -17.99 25.62 -31.38
CA LEU A 42 -18.43 24.33 -30.84
C LEU A 42 -19.87 24.44 -30.31
N PRO A 43 -20.67 23.35 -30.43
CA PRO A 43 -21.99 23.26 -29.79
C PRO A 43 -21.93 23.51 -28.27
N ALA A 44 -23.02 24.07 -27.71
CA ALA A 44 -23.06 24.50 -26.31
C ALA A 44 -22.87 23.31 -25.34
N ASP A 45 -23.49 22.18 -25.64
CA ASP A 45 -23.38 20.91 -24.92
C ASP A 45 -21.93 20.38 -24.84
N ILE A 46 -21.15 20.57 -25.92
CA ILE A 46 -19.74 20.23 -25.93
C ILE A 46 -18.91 21.24 -25.13
N ARG A 47 -19.19 22.55 -25.24
CA ARG A 47 -18.46 23.58 -24.46
C ARG A 47 -18.67 23.49 -22.95
N GLU A 48 -19.80 22.95 -22.49
CA GLU A 48 -20.06 22.72 -21.07
C GLU A 48 -19.32 21.48 -20.52
N THR A 49 -19.02 20.52 -21.40
CA THR A 49 -18.40 19.23 -21.02
C THR A 49 -16.88 19.25 -21.20
N TYR A 50 -16.39 19.94 -22.23
CA TYR A 50 -14.99 19.96 -22.64
C TYR A 50 -14.43 21.38 -22.55
N VAL A 51 -13.23 21.50 -21.97
CA VAL A 51 -12.52 22.79 -21.89
C VAL A 51 -11.63 22.92 -23.11
N VAL A 52 -11.84 23.95 -23.92
CA VAL A 52 -10.95 24.29 -25.05
C VAL A 52 -9.66 24.88 -24.49
N VAL A 53 -8.53 24.23 -24.77
CA VAL A 53 -7.19 24.62 -24.29
C VAL A 53 -6.32 25.22 -25.39
N GLY A 54 -6.62 24.93 -26.65
CA GLY A 54 -5.82 25.41 -27.78
C GLY A 54 -6.63 25.53 -29.06
N PHE A 55 -6.18 26.42 -29.94
CA PHE A 55 -6.77 26.67 -31.25
C PHE A 55 -5.66 26.84 -32.29
N THR A 56 -5.64 25.98 -33.30
CA THR A 56 -4.72 26.06 -34.44
C THR A 56 -5.49 25.87 -35.74
N GLY A 57 -5.11 26.57 -36.81
CA GLY A 57 -5.72 26.36 -38.13
C GLY A 57 -5.96 27.60 -38.97
N LEU A 58 -6.39 27.37 -40.20
CA LEU A 58 -6.77 28.40 -41.18
C LEU A 58 -8.29 28.64 -41.13
N PRO A 59 -8.79 29.80 -41.58
CA PRO A 59 -10.23 30.05 -41.67
C PRO A 59 -10.93 28.94 -42.48
N GLY A 60 -11.87 28.23 -41.84
CA GLY A 60 -12.60 27.12 -42.45
C GLY A 60 -12.09 25.71 -42.11
N ALA A 61 -10.99 25.57 -41.35
CA ALA A 61 -10.56 24.29 -40.78
C ALA A 61 -9.87 24.55 -39.44
N TYR A 62 -10.57 24.25 -38.34
CA TYR A 62 -10.09 24.48 -36.99
C TYR A 62 -9.64 23.17 -36.36
N GLU A 63 -8.40 23.13 -35.89
CA GLU A 63 -7.93 22.10 -34.97
C GLU A 63 -8.09 22.63 -33.55
N LEU A 64 -8.88 21.90 -32.77
CA LEU A 64 -9.21 22.22 -31.40
C LEU A 64 -8.54 21.19 -30.50
N GLU A 65 -7.77 21.66 -29.53
CA GLU A 65 -7.34 20.85 -28.41
C GLU A 65 -8.32 21.06 -27.26
N VAL A 66 -8.94 19.99 -26.79
CA VAL A 66 -9.92 20.01 -25.69
C VAL A 66 -9.55 18.99 -24.61
N CYS A 67 -9.73 19.38 -23.35
CA CYS A 67 -9.57 18.51 -22.20
C CYS A 67 -10.94 18.04 -21.71
N SER A 68 -11.05 16.74 -21.42
CA SER A 68 -12.28 16.14 -20.88
C SER A 68 -12.16 15.82 -19.39
N ARG A 69 -13.27 15.96 -18.67
CA ARG A 69 -13.44 15.36 -17.34
C ARG A 69 -13.87 13.89 -17.40
N GLU A 70 -14.33 13.43 -18.56
CA GLU A 70 -14.70 12.05 -18.82
C GLU A 70 -13.43 11.21 -19.04
N SER A 71 -13.43 10.01 -18.48
CA SER A 71 -12.34 9.03 -18.63
C SER A 71 -12.70 7.87 -19.55
N ASP A 72 -13.96 7.75 -19.99
CA ASP A 72 -14.39 6.72 -20.93
C ASP A 72 -14.26 7.21 -22.38
N VAL A 73 -13.34 6.60 -23.12
CA VAL A 73 -13.08 6.93 -24.53
C VAL A 73 -14.29 6.64 -25.43
N GLY A 74 -15.09 5.63 -25.11
CA GLY A 74 -16.28 5.25 -25.85
C GLY A 74 -17.37 6.32 -25.77
N GLU A 75 -17.66 6.82 -24.55
CA GLU A 75 -18.63 7.89 -24.35
C GLU A 75 -18.18 9.20 -25.02
N ILE A 76 -16.90 9.54 -24.90
CA ILE A 76 -16.31 10.71 -25.56
C ILE A 76 -16.49 10.62 -27.08
N LYS A 77 -16.15 9.47 -27.69
CA LYS A 77 -16.32 9.25 -29.13
C LYS A 77 -17.78 9.36 -29.56
N GLN A 78 -18.71 8.82 -28.77
CA GLN A 78 -20.14 8.87 -29.10
C GLN A 78 -20.68 10.30 -29.06
N ARG A 79 -20.28 11.11 -28.07
CA ARG A 79 -20.66 12.52 -27.99
C ARG A 79 -20.06 13.33 -29.15
N LEU A 80 -18.78 13.13 -29.44
CA LEU A 80 -18.08 13.85 -30.52
C LEU A 80 -18.48 13.38 -31.93
N ALA A 81 -19.02 12.17 -32.09
CA ALA A 81 -19.57 11.73 -33.37
C ALA A 81 -20.78 12.59 -33.81
N GLY A 82 -21.52 13.15 -32.85
CA GLY A 82 -22.69 13.99 -33.13
C GLY A 82 -22.37 15.39 -33.67
N ILE A 83 -21.11 15.83 -33.60
CA ILE A 83 -20.72 17.18 -34.03
C ILE A 83 -20.15 17.25 -35.44
N GLY A 84 -19.94 16.12 -36.13
CA GLY A 84 -19.39 16.11 -37.48
C GLY A 84 -17.92 16.53 -37.55
N ALA A 85 -17.11 16.16 -36.55
CA ALA A 85 -15.66 16.31 -36.60
C ALA A 85 -15.04 15.19 -37.46
N ASP A 86 -14.16 15.56 -38.40
CA ASP A 86 -13.62 14.61 -39.39
C ASP A 86 -12.45 13.79 -38.84
N ASN A 87 -11.67 14.37 -37.93
CA ASN A 87 -10.55 13.69 -37.26
C ASN A 87 -10.69 13.91 -35.75
N ILE A 88 -10.80 12.83 -34.98
CA ILE A 88 -10.83 12.86 -33.51
C ILE A 88 -9.68 11.97 -33.01
N GLU A 89 -8.65 12.59 -32.47
CA GLU A 89 -7.56 11.91 -31.77
C GLU A 89 -7.80 12.05 -30.25
N ILE A 90 -7.85 10.93 -29.53
CA ILE A 90 -8.01 10.90 -28.07
C ILE A 90 -6.76 10.27 -27.48
N LYS A 91 -6.04 11.03 -26.66
CA LYS A 91 -4.86 10.58 -25.92
C LYS A 91 -5.18 10.54 -24.44
N GLN A 92 -5.05 9.36 -23.85
CA GLN A 92 -5.11 9.19 -22.39
C GLN A 92 -3.72 8.90 -21.86
N SER A 93 -3.29 9.68 -20.88
CA SER A 93 -2.11 9.37 -20.09
C SER A 93 -2.48 9.25 -18.63
N ARG A 94 -1.70 8.47 -17.90
CA ARG A 94 -1.81 8.33 -16.46
C ARG A 94 -0.41 8.38 -15.89
N ASP A 95 -0.21 9.33 -14.99
CA ASP A 95 1.03 9.40 -14.23
C ASP A 95 0.99 8.36 -13.12
N TYR A 96 2.14 7.74 -12.82
CA TYR A 96 2.29 6.82 -11.70
C TYR A 96 3.26 7.44 -10.70
N GLN A 97 2.82 7.55 -9.45
CA GLN A 97 3.69 7.97 -8.36
C GLN A 97 4.31 6.74 -7.73
N ARG A 98 5.64 6.72 -7.66
CA ARG A 98 6.37 5.67 -6.95
C ARG A 98 6.52 6.07 -5.48
N ILE A 99 6.05 5.21 -4.59
CA ILE A 99 6.30 5.31 -3.15
C ILE A 99 7.27 4.20 -2.78
N ASP A 100 8.42 4.58 -2.25
CA ASP A 100 9.40 3.64 -1.71
C ASP A 100 9.09 3.38 -0.23
N HIS A 101 9.05 2.11 0.16
CA HIS A 101 8.84 1.66 1.52
C HIS A 101 10.16 1.54 2.27
N GLY A 102 10.09 1.62 3.60
CA GLY A 102 11.21 1.25 4.45
C GLY A 102 11.62 -0.22 4.23
N PRO A 103 12.87 -0.59 4.53
CA PRO A 103 13.34 -1.96 4.37
C PRO A 103 12.55 -2.91 5.28
N GLU A 104 12.02 -3.99 4.71
CA GLU A 104 11.36 -5.03 5.50
C GLU A 104 12.39 -5.94 6.21
N PRO A 105 11.99 -6.64 7.29
CA PRO A 105 12.88 -7.59 7.95
C PRO A 105 13.29 -8.71 7.00
N LYS A 106 14.56 -9.15 7.09
CA LYS A 106 15.12 -10.23 6.26
C LYS A 106 14.46 -11.60 6.47
N PHE A 107 13.87 -11.81 7.64
CA PHE A 107 13.25 -13.06 8.03
C PHE A 107 11.92 -12.78 8.72
N ASN A 108 10.92 -13.59 8.39
CA ASN A 108 9.64 -13.64 9.09
C ASN A 108 9.65 -14.84 10.04
N PHE A 109 9.11 -14.67 11.24
CA PHE A 109 9.00 -15.73 12.24
C PHE A 109 7.92 -15.42 13.27
N TYR A 110 7.42 -16.45 13.92
CA TYR A 110 6.50 -16.36 15.04
C TYR A 110 7.17 -16.75 16.35
N TYR A 111 6.63 -16.27 17.46
CA TYR A 111 7.05 -16.67 18.80
C TYR A 111 6.31 -17.93 19.26
N GLU A 112 6.89 -18.67 20.19
CA GLU A 112 6.22 -19.83 20.79
C GLU A 112 5.12 -19.38 21.74
N ASP A 113 4.03 -20.14 21.77
CA ASP A 113 3.01 -19.97 22.81
C ASP A 113 3.54 -20.48 24.15
N THR A 114 4.06 -19.56 24.95
CA THR A 114 4.65 -19.85 26.27
C THR A 114 3.64 -19.56 27.38
N LEU A 115 3.58 -20.47 28.35
CA LEU A 115 2.85 -20.25 29.59
C LEU A 115 3.65 -19.38 30.55
N VAL A 116 2.98 -18.39 31.15
CA VAL A 116 3.57 -17.48 32.14
C VAL A 116 2.79 -17.55 33.44
N GLN A 117 3.46 -17.27 34.56
CA GLN A 117 2.83 -17.23 35.88
C GLN A 117 2.70 -15.78 36.35
N CYS A 118 1.49 -15.39 36.79
CA CYS A 118 1.26 -14.07 37.38
C CYS A 118 1.96 -13.94 38.74
N GLY A 119 2.69 -12.84 38.96
CA GLY A 119 3.35 -12.53 40.22
C GLY A 119 2.40 -12.26 41.39
N HIS A 120 1.15 -11.87 41.11
CA HIS A 120 0.13 -11.55 42.12
C HIS A 120 -0.72 -12.76 42.50
N CYS A 121 -1.52 -13.30 41.57
CA CYS A 121 -2.45 -14.40 41.85
C CYS A 121 -1.86 -15.80 41.67
N ARG A 122 -0.62 -15.92 41.15
CA ARG A 122 0.09 -17.20 40.92
C ARG A 122 -0.55 -18.15 39.89
N GLU A 123 -1.63 -17.74 39.23
CA GLU A 123 -2.22 -18.47 38.11
C GLU A 123 -1.28 -18.52 36.90
N VAL A 124 -1.39 -19.61 36.13
CA VAL A 124 -0.63 -19.87 34.91
C VAL A 124 -1.54 -19.75 33.70
N PHE A 125 -1.13 -19.00 32.69
CA PHE A 125 -1.91 -18.74 31.47
C PHE A 125 -0.99 -18.50 30.27
N SER A 126 -1.54 -18.47 29.04
CA SER A 126 -0.73 -18.15 27.85
C SER A 126 -0.29 -16.69 27.90
N HIS A 127 0.96 -16.42 27.53
CA HIS A 127 1.41 -15.03 27.38
C HIS A 127 0.57 -14.22 26.36
N THR A 128 -0.11 -14.89 25.43
CA THR A 128 -1.01 -14.25 24.45
C THR A 128 -2.35 -13.84 25.04
N ASP A 129 -2.71 -14.34 26.23
CA ASP A 129 -3.93 -13.95 26.96
C ASP A 129 -3.75 -12.62 27.73
N LEU A 130 -2.53 -12.08 27.78
CA LEU A 130 -2.31 -10.76 28.35
C LEU A 130 -3.02 -9.72 27.50
N HIS A 131 -3.71 -8.81 28.17
CA HIS A 131 -4.37 -7.69 27.53
C HIS A 131 -3.77 -6.38 28.03
N SER A 132 -4.10 -5.32 27.32
CA SER A 132 -3.62 -3.99 27.63
C SER A 132 -4.71 -3.16 28.29
N ASP A 133 -4.31 -2.36 29.27
CA ASP A 133 -5.21 -1.46 29.99
C ASP A 133 -4.56 -0.09 30.19
N TYR A 134 -5.40 0.94 30.25
CA TYR A 134 -4.97 2.30 30.51
C TYR A 134 -5.06 2.60 31.99
N ILE A 135 -3.95 3.08 32.53
CA ILE A 135 -3.84 3.52 33.91
C ILE A 135 -4.23 5.00 33.96
N ASP A 136 -5.12 5.35 34.88
CA ASP A 136 -5.48 6.74 35.17
C ASP A 136 -4.20 7.59 35.38
N GLY A 137 -4.03 8.61 34.53
CA GLY A 137 -2.79 9.39 34.46
C GLY A 137 -1.96 9.19 33.19
N GLY A 138 -2.49 8.48 32.19
CA GLY A 138 -1.89 8.36 30.85
C GLY A 138 -0.78 7.32 30.75
N SER A 139 -0.64 6.47 31.77
CA SER A 139 0.27 5.32 31.71
C SER A 139 -0.46 4.13 31.08
N TYR A 140 0.29 3.23 30.45
CA TYR A 140 -0.24 2.09 29.69
C TYR A 140 0.51 0.84 30.12
N SER A 141 -0.23 -0.23 30.43
CA SER A 141 0.36 -1.55 30.69
C SER A 141 -0.16 -2.55 29.66
N ASP A 142 0.75 -3.30 29.06
CA ASP A 142 0.50 -4.40 28.13
C ASP A 142 0.58 -5.78 28.80
N THR A 143 0.69 -5.82 30.13
CA THR A 143 0.92 -7.04 30.90
C THR A 143 -0.12 -7.25 32.00
N VAL A 144 -1.39 -6.94 31.68
CA VAL A 144 -2.50 -7.11 32.62
C VAL A 144 -2.93 -8.58 32.70
N CYS A 145 -2.97 -9.10 33.93
CA CYS A 145 -3.31 -10.50 34.18
C CYS A 145 -4.77 -10.79 33.80
N PRO A 146 -5.06 -11.79 32.93
CA PRO A 146 -6.43 -12.14 32.54
C PRO A 146 -7.24 -12.82 33.65
N LYS A 147 -6.63 -13.14 34.80
CA LYS A 147 -7.29 -13.83 35.92
C LYS A 147 -7.61 -12.92 37.09
N CYS A 148 -6.74 -11.96 37.41
CA CYS A 148 -6.89 -11.08 38.58
C CYS A 148 -6.81 -9.60 38.26
N ASN A 149 -6.63 -9.22 36.98
CA ASN A 149 -6.52 -7.84 36.49
C ASN A 149 -5.38 -7.02 37.15
N ALA A 150 -4.43 -7.68 37.78
CA ALA A 150 -3.22 -7.01 38.26
C ALA A 150 -2.40 -6.53 37.06
N TRP A 151 -2.02 -5.25 37.08
CA TRP A 151 -1.10 -4.65 36.14
C TRP A 151 0.34 -5.10 36.41
N ASP A 152 1.18 -5.09 35.38
CA ASP A 152 2.61 -5.40 35.46
C ASP A 152 2.91 -6.73 36.18
N CYS A 153 1.99 -7.69 36.02
CA CYS A 153 2.02 -8.92 36.80
C CYS A 153 3.16 -9.85 36.42
N VAL A 154 3.75 -9.63 35.23
CA VAL A 154 4.84 -10.39 34.64
C VAL A 154 5.61 -9.50 33.68
N GLU A 155 6.94 -9.64 33.63
CA GLU A 155 7.77 -8.94 32.65
C GLU A 155 8.00 -9.88 31.45
N ILE A 156 7.55 -9.48 30.26
CA ILE A 156 7.74 -10.25 29.03
C ILE A 156 8.78 -9.58 28.14
N SER A 157 9.72 -10.39 27.67
CA SER A 157 10.65 -10.03 26.61
C SER A 157 10.57 -11.05 25.49
N HIS A 158 10.90 -10.61 24.28
CA HIS A 158 10.88 -11.47 23.10
C HIS A 158 12.30 -11.77 22.67
N GLU A 159 12.58 -13.02 22.36
CA GLU A 159 13.87 -13.43 21.83
C GLU A 159 14.18 -12.68 20.52
N ARG A 160 15.45 -12.28 20.36
CA ARG A 160 15.95 -11.63 19.14
C ARG A 160 17.01 -12.52 18.50
N LEU A 161 16.96 -12.67 17.18
CA LEU A 161 17.99 -13.39 16.44
C LEU A 161 19.32 -12.64 16.54
N SER A 162 20.40 -13.35 16.87
CA SER A 162 21.76 -12.79 16.85
C SER A 162 22.25 -12.58 15.41
N ASN A 163 23.26 -11.73 15.25
CA ASN A 163 23.89 -11.51 13.95
C ASN A 163 24.49 -12.80 13.36
N GLU A 164 25.02 -13.69 14.18
CA GLU A 164 25.53 -15.01 13.77
C GLU A 164 24.41 -15.94 13.30
N GLN A 165 23.28 -15.96 14.01
CA GLN A 165 22.10 -16.74 13.61
C GLN A 165 21.56 -16.25 12.26
N LEU A 166 21.45 -14.93 12.07
CA LEU A 166 21.05 -14.32 10.80
C LEU A 166 22.01 -14.68 9.66
N LYS A 167 23.33 -14.67 9.89
CA LYS A 167 24.34 -15.09 8.90
C LYS A 167 24.20 -16.56 8.51
N THR A 168 23.91 -17.42 9.49
CA THR A 168 23.76 -18.87 9.26
C THR A 168 22.52 -19.15 8.42
N LEU A 169 21.39 -18.52 8.78
CA LEU A 169 20.14 -18.61 8.01
C LEU A 169 20.29 -18.10 6.58
N ALA A 170 21.06 -17.03 6.37
CA ALA A 170 21.35 -16.52 5.03
C ALA A 170 22.13 -17.52 4.17
N LYS A 171 23.13 -18.21 4.73
CA LYS A 171 23.97 -19.19 4.00
C LYS A 171 23.21 -20.43 3.54
N VAL A 172 22.32 -20.96 4.39
CA VAL A 172 21.48 -22.14 4.05
C VAL A 172 20.54 -21.83 2.87
N SER A 173 20.09 -20.59 2.76
CA SER A 173 19.20 -20.17 1.67
C SER A 173 19.89 -20.03 0.32
N SER A 174 21.19 -19.71 0.27
CA SER A 174 21.95 -19.55 -0.99
C SER A 174 22.40 -20.88 -1.61
N SER A 175 22.55 -21.95 -0.82
CA SER A 175 23.00 -23.26 -1.31
C SER A 175 21.88 -24.12 -1.93
N SER A 176 20.65 -23.62 -1.93
CA SER A 176 19.46 -24.34 -2.41
C SER A 176 19.03 -23.90 -3.83
N ALA A 177 19.68 -22.87 -4.38
CA ALA A 177 19.33 -22.28 -5.68
C ALA A 177 20.05 -22.93 -6.88
N ASP A 178 21.06 -23.78 -6.66
CA ASP A 178 21.88 -24.40 -7.73
C ASP A 178 21.42 -25.82 -8.13
N LYS A 179 20.13 -26.13 -7.99
CA LYS A 179 19.59 -27.44 -8.36
C LYS A 179 18.33 -27.37 -9.21
N TYR A 180 18.31 -26.57 -10.28
CA TYR A 180 17.46 -26.81 -11.47
C TYR A 180 18.10 -26.20 -12.71
#